data_AF-A0A5K1J699-F1
#
_entry.id   AF-A0A5K1J699-F1
#
_cell.length_a   1.000
_cell.length_b   1.000
_cell.length_c   1.000
_cell.angle_alpha   90.00
_cell.angle_beta   90.00
_cell.angle_gamma   90.00
#
_symmetry.space_group_name_H-M   'P 1'
#
loop_
_entity.id
_entity.type
_entity.pdbx_description
1 polymer ?
#
loop_
_entity_poly.entity_id
_entity_poly.type
_entity_poly.pdbx_seq_one_letter_code
_entity_poly.pdbx_strand_id
1 'polypeptide(L)'
;MFGGLSGDATISAWVDLDSTSNNQMMLGAGSDKDNFFVMALNDAFRSGLNVEGAGERRMVADSGVPAGTWAYVSCVQKGTAASLYVDGKKVATGTADHALAAAVAKAGAFAHLGGIDFWGDPYFGGRISSLAVYDKALDADALAAEMKRTDARLADEVARAETVLDAGGLSVDQARALTQAQDAAKAVADDPTATAKEAAAALKRS
;
A
#
# COMPACT_ATOMS: atom_id res chain seq x y z
N MET A 1 -15.86 -12.02 -0.51
CA MET A 1 -14.87 -11.05 0.02
C MET A 1 -15.50 -10.03 0.96
N PHE A 2 -16.72 -9.53 0.70
CA PHE A 2 -17.42 -8.58 1.61
C PHE A 2 -18.62 -9.18 2.40
N GLY A 3 -19.18 -10.32 1.98
CA GLY A 3 -20.38 -10.92 2.59
C GLY A 3 -20.22 -11.48 4.03
N GLY A 4 -19.08 -11.29 4.67
CA GLY A 4 -18.85 -11.62 6.08
C GLY A 4 -18.77 -10.41 7.01
N LEU A 5 -18.85 -9.18 6.49
CA LEU A 5 -18.82 -7.98 7.31
C LEU A 5 -20.16 -7.82 8.06
N SER A 6 -20.10 -7.62 9.37
CA SER A 6 -21.29 -7.42 10.21
C SER A 6 -21.25 -6.16 11.09
N GLY A 7 -20.17 -5.37 11.01
CA GLY A 7 -19.96 -4.20 11.85
C GLY A 7 -18.76 -3.39 11.39
N ASP A 8 -17.76 -3.29 12.25
CA ASP A 8 -16.48 -2.63 11.93
C ASP A 8 -15.82 -3.25 10.69
N ALA A 9 -15.06 -2.44 9.97
CA ALA A 9 -14.37 -2.89 8.78
C ALA A 9 -13.05 -2.15 8.57
N THR A 10 -12.09 -2.83 7.95
CA THR A 10 -10.92 -2.18 7.37
C THR A 10 -10.71 -2.70 5.96
N ILE A 11 -10.47 -1.81 5.02
CA ILE A 11 -10.10 -2.13 3.65
C ILE A 11 -8.76 -1.48 3.37
N SER A 12 -7.78 -2.25 2.92
CA SER A 12 -6.42 -1.77 2.68
C SER A 12 -5.84 -2.35 1.40
N ALA A 13 -5.00 -1.60 0.70
CA ALA A 13 -4.27 -2.08 -0.47
C ALA A 13 -3.00 -1.27 -0.71
N TRP A 14 -2.04 -1.86 -1.40
CA TRP A 14 -1.00 -1.12 -2.10
C TRP A 14 -1.53 -0.65 -3.45
N VAL A 15 -1.27 0.61 -3.79
CA VAL A 15 -1.70 1.23 -5.06
C VAL A 15 -0.58 2.04 -5.69
N ASP A 16 -0.50 2.01 -7.02
CA ASP A 16 0.36 2.87 -7.83
C ASP A 16 -0.49 3.43 -8.98
N LEU A 17 -0.81 4.72 -8.93
CA LEU A 17 -1.70 5.36 -9.92
C LEU A 17 -0.90 5.75 -11.16
N ASP A 18 -1.46 5.52 -12.35
CA ASP A 18 -0.86 6.02 -13.60
C ASP A 18 -1.06 7.54 -13.75
N SER A 19 -2.18 8.07 -13.23
CA SER A 19 -2.54 9.49 -13.25
C SER A 19 -3.50 9.83 -12.11
N THR A 20 -3.54 11.10 -11.69
CA THR A 20 -4.52 11.65 -10.73
C THR A 20 -5.63 12.48 -11.40
N SER A 21 -5.64 12.58 -12.74
CA SER A 21 -6.51 13.51 -13.47
C SER A 21 -7.98 13.11 -13.54
N ASN A 22 -8.31 11.85 -13.29
CA ASN A 22 -9.65 11.30 -13.50
C ASN A 22 -10.32 10.96 -12.16
N ASN A 23 -11.66 11.01 -12.12
CA ASN A 23 -12.43 10.45 -11.01
C ASN A 23 -12.46 8.93 -11.11
N GLN A 24 -11.46 8.27 -10.54
CA GLN A 24 -11.27 6.83 -10.67
C GLN A 24 -11.50 6.10 -9.34
N MET A 25 -12.19 4.97 -9.40
CA MET A 25 -12.51 4.16 -8.23
C MET A 25 -11.55 2.99 -8.10
N MET A 26 -10.79 2.94 -7.00
CA MET A 26 -10.01 1.75 -6.65
C MET A 26 -10.93 0.58 -6.31
N LEU A 27 -12.01 0.85 -5.59
CA LEU A 27 -12.98 -0.15 -5.15
C LEU A 27 -14.39 0.45 -5.22
N GLY A 28 -15.30 -0.27 -5.86
CA GLY A 28 -16.74 -0.02 -5.77
C GLY A 28 -17.45 -1.28 -5.31
N ALA A 29 -18.34 -1.18 -4.33
CA ALA A 29 -19.11 -2.30 -3.81
C ALA A 29 -20.54 -1.88 -3.48
N GLY A 30 -21.50 -2.79 -3.52
CA GLY A 30 -22.92 -2.47 -3.30
C GLY A 30 -23.83 -3.18 -4.27
N SER A 31 -25.12 -2.84 -4.27
CA SER A 31 -26.14 -3.41 -5.17
C SER A 31 -26.67 -2.41 -6.18
N ASP A 32 -26.71 -1.12 -5.84
CA ASP A 32 -27.32 -0.06 -6.65
C ASP A 32 -26.86 1.34 -6.16
N LYS A 33 -27.44 2.40 -6.74
CA LYS A 33 -27.16 3.81 -6.38
C LYS A 33 -27.65 4.20 -4.99
N ASP A 34 -28.51 3.39 -4.38
CA ASP A 34 -29.04 3.62 -3.04
C ASP A 34 -28.25 2.86 -1.98
N ASN A 35 -27.47 1.85 -2.36
CA ASN A 35 -26.70 0.98 -1.48
C ASN A 35 -25.31 0.71 -2.06
N PHE A 36 -24.33 1.54 -1.69
CA PHE A 36 -22.96 1.40 -2.18
C PHE A 36 -21.90 1.90 -1.19
N PHE A 37 -20.71 1.35 -1.34
CA PHE A 37 -19.47 1.85 -0.78
C PHE A 37 -18.43 2.03 -1.89
N VAL A 38 -17.68 3.13 -1.85
CA VAL A 38 -16.63 3.41 -2.82
C VAL A 38 -15.36 3.90 -2.14
N MET A 39 -14.21 3.56 -2.72
CA MET A 39 -12.92 4.20 -2.46
C MET A 39 -12.38 4.74 -3.77
N ALA A 40 -12.23 6.06 -3.86
CA ALA A 40 -11.71 6.75 -5.03
C ALA A 40 -10.35 7.36 -4.74
N LEU A 41 -9.42 7.22 -5.69
CA LEU A 41 -8.04 7.66 -5.57
C LEU A 41 -7.65 8.51 -6.77
N ASN A 42 -7.57 9.82 -6.57
CA ASN A 42 -7.12 10.76 -7.59
C ASN A 42 -6.39 11.93 -6.92
N ASP A 43 -6.65 13.17 -7.34
CA ASP A 43 -6.18 14.37 -6.67
C ASP A 43 -6.61 14.48 -5.19
N ALA A 44 -7.62 13.70 -4.77
CA ALA A 44 -7.90 13.42 -3.38
C ALA A 44 -8.14 11.91 -3.14
N PHE A 45 -7.87 11.47 -1.92
CA PHE A 45 -8.35 10.18 -1.45
C PHE A 45 -9.74 10.36 -0.84
N ARG A 46 -10.74 9.68 -1.40
CA ARG A 46 -12.13 9.75 -0.95
C ARG A 46 -12.69 8.37 -0.65
N SER A 47 -13.58 8.29 0.33
CA SER A 47 -14.52 7.18 0.46
C SER A 47 -15.95 7.70 0.50
N GLY A 48 -16.88 6.95 -0.07
CA GLY A 48 -18.31 7.26 -0.05
C GLY A 48 -19.12 6.08 0.47
N LEU A 49 -20.13 6.34 1.28
CA LEU A 49 -21.11 5.34 1.72
C LEU A 49 -22.52 5.89 1.54
N ASN A 50 -23.37 5.13 0.85
CA ASN A 50 -24.80 5.34 0.81
C ASN A 50 -25.52 4.04 1.20
N VAL A 51 -26.55 4.16 2.02
CA VAL A 51 -27.38 3.04 2.47
C VAL A 51 -28.83 3.48 2.38
N GLU A 52 -29.65 2.66 1.75
CA GLU A 52 -31.09 2.87 1.63
C GLU A 52 -31.48 4.24 1.05
N GLY A 53 -30.63 4.83 0.19
CA GLY A 53 -30.91 6.09 -0.48
C GLY A 53 -30.88 7.32 0.45
N ALA A 54 -30.29 7.20 1.65
CA ALA A 54 -30.19 8.29 2.62
C ALA A 54 -29.33 9.48 2.15
N GLY A 55 -28.54 9.27 1.09
CA GLY A 55 -27.61 10.24 0.53
C GLY A 55 -26.17 9.88 0.88
N GLU A 56 -25.28 10.03 -0.10
CA GLU A 56 -23.88 9.63 0.07
C GLU A 56 -23.15 10.49 1.11
N ARG A 57 -22.59 9.82 2.12
CA ARG A 57 -21.63 10.42 3.04
C ARG A 57 -20.22 10.20 2.54
N ARG A 58 -19.54 11.30 2.23
CA ARG A 58 -18.16 11.30 1.75
C ARG A 58 -17.18 11.68 2.85
N MET A 59 -16.09 10.94 2.91
CA MET A 59 -14.86 11.39 3.53
C MET A 59 -13.88 11.77 2.43
N VAL A 60 -13.19 12.90 2.62
CA VAL A 60 -12.25 13.44 1.64
C VAL A 60 -11.01 13.84 2.42
N ALA A 61 -9.85 13.30 2.03
CA ALA A 61 -8.56 13.77 2.52
C ALA A 61 -8.16 15.07 1.82
N ASP A 62 -7.42 15.92 2.52
CA ASP A 62 -6.91 17.20 1.98
C ASP A 62 -5.88 17.00 0.86
N SER A 63 -5.27 15.82 0.79
CA SER A 63 -4.30 15.45 -0.24
C SER A 63 -4.61 14.06 -0.81
N GLY A 64 -4.45 13.91 -2.12
CA GLY A 64 -4.54 12.63 -2.83
C GLY A 64 -3.32 11.73 -2.68
N VAL A 65 -3.32 10.65 -3.46
CA VAL A 65 -2.19 9.72 -3.59
C VAL A 65 -1.40 10.12 -4.84
N PRO A 66 -0.08 10.31 -4.77
CA PRO A 66 0.72 10.68 -5.94
C PRO A 66 0.74 9.56 -6.99
N ALA A 67 0.77 9.94 -8.27
CA ALA A 67 0.94 9.00 -9.37
C ALA A 67 2.40 8.53 -9.52
N GLY A 68 2.57 7.31 -10.03
CA GLY A 68 3.87 6.70 -10.33
C GLY A 68 4.67 6.26 -9.11
N THR A 69 4.05 6.17 -7.94
CA THR A 69 4.68 5.70 -6.70
C THR A 69 3.70 4.84 -5.92
N TRP A 70 4.19 3.68 -5.45
CA TRP A 70 3.44 2.81 -4.55
C TRP A 70 3.14 3.50 -3.22
N ALA A 71 1.86 3.53 -2.84
CA ALA A 71 1.37 3.96 -1.54
C ALA A 71 0.47 2.88 -0.92
N TYR A 72 0.50 2.76 0.41
CA TYR A 72 -0.42 1.89 1.13
C TYR A 72 -1.63 2.69 1.61
N VAL A 73 -2.79 2.44 1.03
CA VAL A 73 -4.03 3.14 1.37
C VAL A 73 -4.89 2.27 2.27
N SER A 74 -5.61 2.90 3.20
CA SER A 74 -6.59 2.19 4.03
C SER A 74 -7.80 3.04 4.36
N CYS A 75 -8.98 2.43 4.34
CA CYS A 75 -10.21 2.94 4.92
C CYS A 75 -10.58 2.09 6.12
N VAL A 76 -10.65 2.70 7.30
CA VAL A 76 -11.07 2.05 8.54
C VAL A 76 -12.41 2.62 8.96
N GLN A 77 -13.36 1.76 9.29
CA GLN A 77 -14.62 2.15 9.90
C GLN A 77 -14.87 1.38 11.19
N LYS A 78 -15.11 2.13 12.26
CA LYS A 78 -15.51 1.63 13.58
C LYS A 78 -16.93 2.12 13.89
N GLY A 79 -17.91 1.23 13.79
CA GLY A 79 -19.33 1.59 13.74
C GLY A 79 -19.61 2.56 12.60
N THR A 80 -19.94 3.81 12.94
CA THR A 80 -20.16 4.89 11.96
C THR A 80 -18.95 5.81 11.80
N ALA A 81 -18.01 5.81 12.73
CA ALA A 81 -16.79 6.62 12.64
C ALA A 81 -15.84 6.00 11.63
N ALA A 82 -15.35 6.81 10.69
CA ALA A 82 -14.48 6.32 9.64
C ALA A 82 -13.24 7.20 9.49
N SER A 83 -12.15 6.61 8.99
CA SER A 83 -10.86 7.26 8.83
C SER A 83 -10.15 6.73 7.60
N LEU A 84 -9.44 7.62 6.90
CA LEU A 84 -8.61 7.29 5.75
C LEU A 84 -7.13 7.42 6.13
N TYR A 85 -6.32 6.50 5.62
CA TYR A 85 -4.88 6.46 5.87
C TYR A 85 -4.08 6.30 4.57
N VAL A 86 -2.93 6.96 4.50
CA VAL A 86 -1.91 6.77 3.45
C VAL A 86 -0.58 6.52 4.15
N ASP A 87 0.09 5.42 3.81
CA ASP A 87 1.36 4.97 4.39
C ASP A 87 1.33 4.95 5.94
N GLY A 88 0.22 4.46 6.48
CA GLY A 88 -0.02 4.37 7.93
C GLY A 88 -0.37 5.70 8.62
N LYS A 89 -0.33 6.83 7.91
CA LYS A 89 -0.70 8.15 8.45
C LYS A 89 -2.16 8.43 8.20
N LYS A 90 -2.90 8.83 9.23
CA LYS A 90 -4.29 9.26 9.08
C LYS A 90 -4.34 10.58 8.29
N VAL A 91 -5.08 10.58 7.18
CA VAL A 91 -5.22 11.75 6.28
C VAL A 91 -6.62 12.33 6.28
N ALA A 92 -7.62 11.58 6.75
CA ALA A 92 -8.99 12.07 6.91
C ALA A 92 -9.71 11.33 8.03
N THR A 93 -10.74 11.96 8.58
CA THR A 93 -11.70 11.34 9.49
C THR A 93 -13.09 11.91 9.24
N GLY A 94 -14.11 11.13 9.53
CA GLY A 94 -15.49 11.56 9.41
C GLY A 94 -16.44 10.57 10.04
N THR A 95 -17.73 10.81 9.82
CA THR A 95 -18.81 9.96 10.29
C THR A 95 -19.73 9.66 9.12
N ALA A 96 -20.05 8.39 8.92
CA ALA A 96 -21.11 7.96 8.02
C ALA A 96 -22.41 7.73 8.80
N ASP A 97 -23.53 7.56 8.11
CA ASP A 97 -24.81 7.31 8.78
C ASP A 97 -24.97 5.83 9.20
N HIS A 98 -24.21 4.93 8.57
CA HIS A 98 -24.26 3.48 8.78
C HIS A 98 -22.87 2.86 8.74
N ALA A 99 -22.76 1.61 9.21
CA ALA A 99 -21.59 0.77 8.95
C ALA A 99 -21.57 0.33 7.48
N LEU A 100 -20.37 0.19 6.89
CA LEU A 100 -20.14 -0.24 5.51
C LEU A 100 -20.81 -1.57 5.20
N ALA A 101 -20.81 -2.48 6.18
CA ALA A 101 -21.51 -3.76 6.11
C ALA A 101 -22.96 -3.62 5.62
N ALA A 102 -23.67 -2.55 6.01
CA ALA A 102 -25.06 -2.33 5.63
C ALA A 102 -25.25 -2.10 4.12
N ALA A 103 -24.27 -1.50 3.43
CA ALA A 103 -24.32 -1.30 1.98
C ALA A 103 -23.99 -2.58 1.19
N VAL A 104 -23.11 -3.43 1.73
CA VAL A 104 -22.57 -4.60 1.00
C VAL A 104 -23.21 -5.94 1.38
N ALA A 105 -24.08 -5.96 2.41
CA ALA A 105 -24.83 -7.14 2.83
C ALA A 105 -26.15 -7.34 2.06
N LYS A 106 -26.56 -6.39 1.20
CA LYS A 106 -27.80 -6.49 0.42
C LYS A 106 -27.70 -7.60 -0.63
N ALA A 107 -28.84 -8.23 -0.95
CA ALA A 107 -28.89 -9.27 -1.97
C ALA A 107 -28.47 -8.71 -3.34
N GLY A 108 -27.63 -9.44 -4.06
CA GLY A 108 -27.09 -9.00 -5.35
C GLY A 108 -25.93 -8.00 -5.23
N ALA A 109 -25.41 -7.75 -4.02
CA ALA A 109 -24.25 -6.89 -3.85
C ALA A 109 -23.00 -7.48 -4.51
N PHE A 110 -22.26 -6.63 -5.22
CA PHE A 110 -20.98 -6.93 -5.85
C PHE A 110 -19.83 -6.20 -5.15
N ALA A 111 -18.61 -6.53 -5.57
CA ALA A 111 -17.43 -5.71 -5.33
C ALA A 111 -16.51 -5.76 -6.56
N HIS A 112 -16.21 -4.60 -7.12
CA HIS A 112 -15.31 -4.42 -8.25
C HIS A 112 -14.05 -3.71 -7.80
N LEU A 113 -12.91 -4.27 -8.22
CA LEU A 113 -11.64 -3.56 -8.18
C LEU A 113 -11.48 -2.79 -9.46
N GLY A 114 -11.20 -1.50 -9.32
CA GLY A 114 -10.95 -0.61 -10.43
C GLY A 114 -12.18 0.00 -11.09
N GLY A 115 -13.38 -0.05 -10.48
CA GLY A 115 -14.58 0.56 -11.05
C GLY A 115 -15.86 0.32 -10.25
N ILE A 116 -16.99 0.78 -10.82
CA ILE A 116 -18.36 0.55 -10.35
C ILE A 116 -19.34 0.61 -11.52
N ASP A 117 -20.44 -0.12 -11.45
CA ASP A 117 -21.33 -0.34 -12.60
C ASP A 117 -22.38 0.77 -12.81
N PHE A 118 -22.58 1.68 -11.86
CA PHE A 118 -23.78 2.52 -11.84
C PHE A 118 -23.66 3.87 -12.57
N TRP A 119 -22.46 4.44 -12.61
CA TRP A 119 -22.26 5.82 -13.06
C TRP A 119 -21.44 5.95 -14.34
N GLY A 120 -20.91 4.83 -14.87
CA GLY A 120 -20.05 4.87 -16.06
C GLY A 120 -18.77 5.69 -15.84
N ASP A 121 -18.32 5.80 -14.59
CA ASP A 121 -17.09 6.50 -14.24
C ASP A 121 -15.87 5.83 -14.88
N PRO A 122 -14.79 6.59 -15.16
CA PRO A 122 -13.55 6.00 -15.65
C PRO A 122 -13.04 4.88 -14.74
N TYR A 123 -12.58 3.80 -15.36
CA TYR A 123 -11.88 2.74 -14.63
C TYR A 123 -10.57 3.26 -14.02
N PHE A 124 -10.14 2.59 -12.97
CA PHE A 124 -8.85 2.81 -12.33
C PHE A 124 -7.69 2.58 -13.30
N GLY A 125 -6.85 3.60 -13.45
CA GLY A 125 -5.58 3.51 -14.18
C GLY A 125 -4.43 3.36 -13.20
N GLY A 126 -3.85 2.17 -13.12
CA GLY A 126 -2.71 1.89 -12.26
C GLY A 126 -2.62 0.44 -11.85
N ARG A 127 -1.84 0.19 -10.79
CA ARG A 127 -1.61 -1.14 -10.21
C ARG A 127 -2.18 -1.20 -8.80
N ILE A 128 -2.77 -2.33 -8.46
CA ILE A 128 -3.27 -2.65 -7.11
C ILE A 128 -2.60 -3.95 -6.68
N SER A 129 -2.10 -4.01 -5.45
CA SER A 129 -1.53 -5.21 -4.86
C SER A 129 -1.98 -5.38 -3.41
N SER A 130 -2.01 -6.63 -2.95
CA SER A 130 -2.28 -7.01 -1.56
C SER A 130 -3.55 -6.37 -0.96
N LEU A 131 -4.64 -6.36 -1.73
CA LEU A 131 -5.94 -5.96 -1.20
C LEU A 131 -6.33 -6.90 -0.05
N ALA A 132 -6.66 -6.29 1.09
CA ALA A 132 -7.18 -6.99 2.25
C ALA A 132 -8.46 -6.30 2.75
N VAL A 133 -9.38 -7.13 3.24
CA VAL A 133 -10.63 -6.71 3.89
C VAL A 133 -10.68 -7.41 5.23
N TYR A 134 -10.87 -6.65 6.29
CA TYR A 134 -10.99 -7.12 7.67
C TYR A 134 -12.36 -6.78 8.21
N ASP A 135 -12.92 -7.67 9.04
CA ASP A 135 -14.17 -7.52 9.79
C ASP A 135 -13.98 -6.79 11.13
N LYS A 136 -12.92 -5.98 11.22
CA LYS A 136 -12.56 -5.19 12.39
C LYS A 136 -11.97 -3.86 11.97
N ALA A 137 -12.09 -2.87 12.85
CA ALA A 137 -11.39 -1.61 12.73
C ALA A 137 -9.94 -1.79 13.20
N LEU A 138 -8.98 -1.81 12.28
CA LEU A 138 -7.56 -1.84 12.60
C LEU A 138 -7.12 -0.47 13.14
N ASP A 139 -6.31 -0.49 14.20
CA ASP A 139 -5.63 0.71 14.68
C ASP A 139 -4.35 0.99 13.87
N ALA A 140 -3.69 2.11 14.19
CA ALA A 140 -2.51 2.55 13.45
C ALA A 140 -1.35 1.54 13.52
N ASP A 141 -1.16 0.88 14.65
CA ASP A 141 -0.08 -0.10 14.83
C ASP A 141 -0.35 -1.37 14.02
N ALA A 142 -1.59 -1.86 14.02
CA ALA A 142 -2.00 -2.99 13.21
C ALA A 142 -1.90 -2.67 11.70
N LEU A 143 -2.29 -1.46 11.28
CA LEU A 143 -2.12 -1.01 9.89
C LEU A 143 -0.65 -0.96 9.49
N ALA A 144 0.23 -0.44 10.35
CA ALA A 144 1.66 -0.39 10.09
C ALA A 144 2.28 -1.79 9.99
N ALA A 145 1.85 -2.72 10.85
CA ALA A 145 2.26 -4.11 10.79
C ALA A 145 1.81 -4.78 9.48
N GLU A 146 0.57 -4.54 9.05
CA GLU A 146 0.02 -5.08 7.80
C GLU A 146 0.69 -4.51 6.55
N MET A 147 0.91 -3.19 6.54
CA MET A 147 1.69 -2.52 5.50
C MET A 147 3.07 -3.17 5.36
N LYS A 148 3.80 -3.34 6.47
CA LYS A 148 5.12 -3.99 6.45
C LYS A 148 5.05 -5.44 6.00
N ARG A 149 4.06 -6.20 6.45
CA ARG A 149 3.88 -7.62 6.08
C ARG A 149 3.62 -7.80 4.59
N THR A 150 2.94 -6.84 3.97
CA THR A 150 2.50 -6.90 2.56
C THR A 150 3.38 -6.11 1.60
N ASP A 151 4.40 -5.41 2.09
CA ASP A 151 5.35 -4.68 1.25
C ASP A 151 6.29 -5.64 0.52
N ALA A 152 5.89 -6.02 -0.71
CA ALA A 152 6.69 -6.88 -1.57
C ALA A 152 7.90 -6.15 -2.18
N ARG A 153 7.98 -4.80 -2.11
CA ARG A 153 9.06 -4.04 -2.75
C ARG A 153 10.43 -4.43 -2.20
N LEU A 154 10.51 -4.73 -0.91
CA LEU A 154 11.75 -5.20 -0.30
C LEU A 154 12.16 -6.57 -0.88
N ALA A 155 11.21 -7.49 -1.06
CA ALA A 155 11.48 -8.78 -1.66
C ALA A 155 11.88 -8.66 -3.14
N ASP A 156 11.24 -7.77 -3.90
CA ASP A 156 11.58 -7.48 -5.30
C ASP A 156 12.99 -6.87 -5.43
N GLU A 157 13.35 -5.92 -4.56
CA GLU A 157 14.70 -5.34 -4.53
C GLU A 157 15.76 -6.38 -4.12
N VAL A 158 15.45 -7.26 -3.18
CA VAL A 158 16.33 -8.38 -2.82
C VAL A 158 16.50 -9.33 -4.01
N ALA A 159 15.42 -9.72 -4.69
CA ALA A 159 15.48 -10.59 -5.86
C ALA A 159 16.26 -9.95 -7.04
N ARG A 160 16.11 -8.63 -7.24
CA ARG A 160 16.91 -7.87 -8.21
C ARG A 160 18.39 -7.88 -7.84
N ALA A 161 18.72 -7.62 -6.57
CA ALA A 161 20.09 -7.66 -6.09
C ALA A 161 20.72 -9.06 -6.27
N GLU A 162 19.99 -10.12 -5.90
CA GLU A 162 20.41 -11.51 -6.09
C GLU A 162 20.66 -11.83 -7.57
N THR A 163 19.78 -11.37 -8.48
CA THR A 163 19.97 -11.54 -9.93
C THR A 163 21.26 -10.87 -10.42
N VAL A 164 21.59 -9.68 -9.91
CA VAL A 164 22.84 -8.98 -10.26
C VAL A 164 24.06 -9.73 -9.72
N LEU A 165 23.97 -10.29 -8.51
CA LEU A 165 25.02 -11.10 -7.92
C LEU A 165 25.25 -12.40 -8.72
N ASP A 166 24.17 -13.11 -9.06
CA ASP A 166 24.20 -14.33 -9.87
C ASP A 166 24.77 -14.07 -11.28
N ALA A 167 24.39 -12.96 -11.92
CA ALA A 167 24.96 -12.54 -13.20
C ALA A 167 26.48 -12.26 -13.10
N GLY A 168 26.95 -11.83 -11.93
CA GLY A 168 28.37 -11.69 -11.60
C GLY A 168 29.04 -12.99 -11.14
N GLY A 169 28.31 -14.10 -11.03
CA GLY A 169 28.81 -15.36 -10.47
C GLY A 169 29.16 -15.28 -8.99
N LEU A 170 28.57 -14.34 -8.25
CA LEU A 170 28.81 -14.08 -6.84
C LEU A 170 27.61 -14.53 -6.01
N SER A 171 27.84 -15.18 -4.88
CA SER A 171 26.83 -15.33 -3.83
C SER A 171 26.72 -14.06 -2.97
N VAL A 172 25.64 -13.95 -2.19
CA VAL A 172 25.46 -12.86 -1.22
C VAL A 172 26.62 -12.76 -0.23
N ASP A 173 27.14 -13.90 0.23
CA ASP A 173 28.28 -13.93 1.15
C ASP A 173 29.57 -13.45 0.48
N GLN A 174 29.80 -13.85 -0.78
CA GLN A 174 30.95 -13.40 -1.56
C GLN A 174 30.88 -11.89 -1.85
N ALA A 175 29.69 -11.36 -2.16
CA ALA A 175 29.49 -9.93 -2.36
C ALA A 175 29.79 -9.11 -1.09
N ARG A 176 29.33 -9.60 0.07
CA ARG A 176 29.60 -8.98 1.37
C ARG A 176 31.10 -8.99 1.70
N ALA A 177 31.77 -10.12 1.45
CA ALA A 177 33.22 -10.23 1.63
C ALA A 177 33.96 -9.25 0.72
N LEU A 178 33.52 -9.10 -0.54
CA LEU A 178 34.10 -8.16 -1.49
C LEU A 178 33.96 -6.70 -1.03
N THR A 179 32.78 -6.30 -0.52
CA THR A 179 32.58 -4.95 0.04
C THR A 179 33.48 -4.71 1.26
N GLN A 180 33.55 -5.66 2.18
CA GLN A 180 34.43 -5.57 3.36
C GLN A 180 35.91 -5.45 2.96
N ALA A 181 36.34 -6.21 1.95
CA ALA A 181 37.69 -6.15 1.40
C ALA A 181 37.97 -4.77 0.78
N GLN A 182 37.01 -4.22 0.05
CA GLN A 182 37.12 -2.91 -0.59
C GLN A 182 37.21 -1.78 0.45
N ASP A 183 36.41 -1.85 1.52
CA ASP A 183 36.44 -0.88 2.62
C ASP A 183 37.75 -0.98 3.42
N ALA A 184 38.22 -2.21 3.70
CA ALA A 184 39.52 -2.43 4.34
C ALA A 184 40.67 -1.89 3.48
N ALA A 185 40.64 -2.11 2.16
CA ALA A 185 41.64 -1.60 1.24
C ALA A 185 41.64 -0.06 1.16
N LYS A 186 40.46 0.58 1.15
CA LYS A 186 40.33 2.05 1.23
C LYS A 186 40.91 2.60 2.54
N ALA A 187 40.57 1.99 3.67
CA ALA A 187 41.08 2.42 4.98
C ALA A 187 42.62 2.36 5.05
N VAL A 188 43.24 1.35 4.44
CA VAL A 188 44.70 1.25 4.32
C VAL A 188 45.26 2.30 3.36
N ALA A 189 44.61 2.56 2.23
CA ALA A 189 45.06 3.55 1.25
C ALA A 189 44.98 4.99 1.79
N ASP A 190 44.00 5.26 2.65
CA ASP A 190 43.78 6.56 3.28
C ASP A 190 44.64 6.79 4.54
N ASP A 191 45.32 5.75 5.03
CA ASP A 191 46.29 5.85 6.13
C ASP A 191 47.70 6.16 5.58
N PRO A 192 48.22 7.39 5.74
CA PRO A 192 49.55 7.76 5.26
C PRO A 192 50.70 7.05 5.98
N THR A 193 50.41 6.26 7.03
CA THR A 193 51.38 5.47 7.80
C THR A 193 51.33 3.97 7.51
N ALA A 194 50.36 3.49 6.73
CA ALA A 194 50.18 2.08 6.47
C ALA A 194 51.36 1.47 5.72
N THR A 195 51.89 0.36 6.25
CA THR A 195 53.04 -0.33 5.65
C THR A 195 52.60 -1.30 4.55
N ALA A 196 53.47 -1.56 3.56
CA ALA A 196 53.20 -2.50 2.46
C ALA A 196 52.80 -3.92 2.93
N LYS A 197 53.20 -4.29 4.15
CA LYS A 197 52.86 -5.58 4.79
C LYS A 197 51.42 -5.61 5.32
N GLU A 198 50.91 -4.49 5.80
CA GLU A 198 49.52 -4.33 6.25
C GLU A 198 48.56 -4.29 5.06
N ALA A 199 48.95 -3.62 3.98
CA ALA A 199 48.24 -3.65 2.70
C ALA A 199 48.14 -5.08 2.10
N ALA A 200 49.23 -5.84 2.12
CA ALA A 200 49.25 -7.22 1.63
C ALA A 200 48.50 -8.22 2.53
N ALA A 201 48.35 -7.93 3.83
CA ALA A 201 47.61 -8.77 4.77
C ALA A 201 46.08 -8.59 4.64
N ALA A 202 45.60 -7.38 4.29
CA ALA A 202 44.19 -7.11 4.04
C ALA A 202 43.67 -7.86 2.81
N LEU A 203 44.45 -7.89 1.72
CA LEU A 203 44.14 -8.60 0.46
C LEU A 203 44.16 -10.14 0.56
N LYS A 204 44.73 -10.71 1.62
CA LYS A 204 44.79 -12.17 1.85
C LYS A 204 43.66 -12.71 2.73
N ARG A 205 42.88 -11.82 3.36
CA ARG A 205 41.75 -12.16 4.24
C ARG A 205 40.39 -12.00 3.56
N SER A 206 40.38 -11.43 2.36
CA SER A 206 39.26 -11.38 1.40
C SER A 206 39.25 -12.61 0.50
#